data_AF-A0ABD1S853-F1
#
_entry.id   AF-A0ABD1S853-F1
#
_cell.length_a   1.000
_cell.length_b   1.000
_cell.length_c   1.000
_cell.angle_alpha   90.00
_cell.angle_beta   90.00
_cell.angle_gamma   90.00
#
_symmetry.space_group_name_H-M   'P 1'
#
loop_
_entity.id
_entity.type
_entity.pdbx_description
1 polymer ?
#
loop_
_entity_poly.entity_id
_entity_poly.type
_entity_poly.pdbx_seq_one_letter_code
_entity_poly.pdbx_strand_id
1 'polypeptide(L)'
;MFEKMTRMLLEYEVVINRWPHYTLILENAAANVERAIIKALERQYNDILTPLRDSIPKKIGIQVQKLARRQSTTHYSIPSQLGTFLNTMKRILDVLHCRIEDKLKSWNSYFPVNGDHKSTFGEQMNAVTVLLRTKYKNYIQAIVVKLASNMQANRSTRLQRILEDTKEADGEADIREKMQILGAQLSDSISNLHEAFTSQIFVAICRAFWDKMGQIVLKFLEGRKENRIWYNGSYHALGILDDIYASQMQRLLGNALQEKDLEPPRSIIEARSILSRDTTNRMESSTYLYF
;
A
#
# COMPACT_ATOMS: atom_id res chain seq x y z
N MET A 1 13.52 0.55 23.50
CA MET A 1 14.85 0.90 22.94
C MET A 1 14.90 2.33 22.43
N PHE A 2 14.02 2.75 21.51
CA PHE A 2 13.95 4.14 21.02
C PHE A 2 13.84 5.20 22.12
N GLU A 3 12.95 5.03 23.10
CA GLU A 3 12.83 5.99 24.21
C GLU A 3 14.10 6.06 25.08
N LYS A 4 14.81 4.93 25.24
CA LYS A 4 16.10 4.90 25.93
C LYS A 4 17.15 5.66 25.13
N MET A 5 17.18 5.50 23.80
CA MET A 5 18.04 6.28 22.91
C MET A 5 17.74 7.78 23.01
N THR A 6 16.47 8.19 22.98
CA THR A 6 16.10 9.60 23.15
C THR A 6 16.58 10.15 24.50
N ARG A 7 16.41 9.41 25.60
CA ARG A 7 16.93 9.83 26.91
C ARG A 7 18.45 9.95 26.94
N MET A 8 19.17 8.96 26.39
CA MET A 8 20.63 9.02 26.32
C MET A 8 21.11 10.20 25.49
N LEU A 9 20.42 10.54 24.40
CA LEU A 9 20.73 11.75 23.64
C LEU A 9 20.58 13.01 24.51
N LEU A 10 19.50 13.14 25.29
CA LEU A 10 19.28 14.32 26.15
C LEU A 10 20.43 14.54 27.16
N GLU A 11 21.09 13.50 27.64
CA GLU A 11 22.24 13.62 28.54
C GLU A 11 23.43 14.34 27.88
N TYR A 12 23.51 14.36 26.54
CA TYR A 12 24.55 15.08 25.80
C TYR A 12 24.22 16.57 25.56
N GLU A 13 23.05 17.07 25.97
CA GLU A 13 22.63 18.45 25.71
C GLU A 13 23.64 19.48 26.24
N VAL A 14 24.16 19.29 27.46
CA VAL A 14 25.18 20.16 28.07
C VAL A 14 26.50 20.12 27.30
N VAL A 15 26.89 18.93 26.83
CA VAL A 15 28.13 18.72 26.06
C VAL A 15 28.01 19.43 24.71
N ILE A 16 26.86 19.30 24.05
CA ILE A 16 26.62 19.90 22.73
C ILE A 16 26.52 21.41 22.78
N ASN A 17 25.88 21.98 23.81
CA ASN A 17 25.85 23.43 24.02
C ASN A 17 27.26 24.02 24.17
N ARG A 18 28.20 23.26 24.76
CA ARG A 18 29.59 23.68 24.95
C ARG A 18 30.49 23.37 23.77
N TRP A 19 30.23 22.27 23.07
CA TRP A 19 30.99 21.80 21.91
C TRP A 19 30.06 21.33 20.77
N PRO A 20 29.49 22.27 20.00
CA PRO A 20 28.52 21.94 18.94
C PRO A 20 29.06 21.03 17.84
N HIS A 21 30.38 20.89 17.72
CA HIS A 21 31.06 20.08 16.70
C HIS A 21 30.85 18.58 16.88
N TYR A 22 30.47 18.13 18.06
CA TYR A 22 30.11 16.73 18.29
C TYR A 22 28.73 16.34 17.75
N THR A 23 27.91 17.30 17.30
CA THR A 23 26.54 17.04 16.80
C THR A 23 26.56 16.09 15.60
N LEU A 24 27.54 16.20 14.70
CA LEU A 24 27.69 15.31 13.55
C LEU A 24 28.04 13.87 13.97
N ILE A 25 28.85 13.69 15.01
CA ILE A 25 29.20 12.37 15.54
C ILE A 25 27.97 11.72 16.19
N LEU A 26 27.18 12.51 16.93
CA LEU A 26 25.92 12.05 17.51
C LEU A 26 24.89 11.70 16.44
N GLU A 27 24.82 12.45 15.34
CA GLU A 27 23.95 12.12 14.20
C GLU A 27 24.30 10.73 13.63
N ASN A 28 25.58 10.49 13.35
CA ASN A 28 26.05 9.20 12.85
C ASN A 28 25.73 8.05 13.82
N ALA A 29 25.98 8.25 15.12
CA ALA A 29 25.68 7.26 16.15
C ALA A 29 24.18 6.98 16.23
N ALA A 30 23.35 8.04 16.22
CA ALA A 30 21.90 7.93 16.23
C ALA A 30 21.39 7.14 15.01
N ALA A 31 21.90 7.46 13.81
CA ALA A 31 21.54 6.77 12.57
C ALA A 31 21.81 5.27 12.67
N ASN A 32 22.98 4.91 13.20
CA ASN A 32 23.39 3.51 13.34
C ASN A 32 22.52 2.75 14.35
N VAL A 33 22.15 3.40 15.46
CA VAL A 33 21.22 2.81 16.44
C VAL A 33 19.83 2.63 15.83
N GLU A 34 19.28 3.63 15.12
CA GLU A 34 17.98 3.49 14.44
C GLU A 34 17.99 2.34 13.42
N ARG A 35 19.02 2.26 12.58
CA ARG A 35 19.21 1.15 11.63
C ARG A 35 19.27 -0.21 12.35
N ALA A 36 19.98 -0.29 13.47
CA ALA A 36 20.07 -1.51 14.27
C ALA A 36 18.71 -1.89 14.87
N ILE A 37 17.93 -0.93 15.38
CA ILE A 37 16.59 -1.19 15.91
C ILE A 37 15.66 -1.69 14.81
N ILE A 38 15.67 -1.06 13.63
CA ILE A 38 14.87 -1.52 12.48
C ILE A 38 15.24 -2.95 12.11
N LYS A 39 16.55 -3.26 12.02
CA LYS A 39 17.04 -4.61 11.70
C LYS A 39 16.65 -5.64 12.76
N ALA A 40 16.69 -5.26 14.04
CA ALA A 40 16.26 -6.12 15.14
C ALA A 40 14.74 -6.39 15.09
N LEU A 41 13.94 -5.36 14.81
CA LEU A 41 12.50 -5.49 14.63
C LEU A 41 12.16 -6.42 13.46
N GLU A 42 12.82 -6.27 12.31
CA GLU A 42 12.61 -7.16 11.16
C GLU A 42 13.01 -8.62 11.46
N ARG A 43 14.03 -8.83 12.30
CA ARG A 43 14.43 -10.17 12.75
C ARG A 43 13.40 -10.79 13.68
N GLN A 44 12.86 -10.01 14.61
CA GLN A 44 11.85 -10.48 15.56
C GLN A 44 10.57 -10.96 14.86
N TYR A 45 10.19 -10.34 13.75
CA TYR A 45 8.99 -10.67 12.98
C TYR A 45 9.30 -11.47 11.70
N ASN A 46 10.50 -12.05 11.56
CA ASN A 46 10.97 -12.62 10.30
C ASN A 46 10.04 -13.73 9.76
N ASP A 47 9.48 -14.56 10.63
CA ASP A 47 8.61 -15.67 10.22
C ASP A 47 7.31 -15.16 9.58
N ILE A 48 6.78 -14.05 10.07
CA ILE A 48 5.57 -13.40 9.55
C ILE A 48 5.89 -12.61 8.26
N LEU A 49 7.11 -12.08 8.14
CA LEU A 49 7.55 -11.32 6.97
C LEU A 49 7.99 -12.21 5.80
N THR A 50 8.36 -13.46 6.04
CA THR A 50 8.86 -14.38 5.01
C THR A 50 7.83 -14.58 3.87
N PRO A 51 6.54 -14.87 4.16
CA PRO A 51 5.51 -14.97 3.11
C PRO A 51 5.32 -13.70 2.26
N LEU A 52 5.64 -12.54 2.81
CA LEU A 52 5.56 -11.24 2.13
C LEU A 52 6.78 -10.99 1.25
N ARG A 53 7.98 -11.41 1.69
CA ARG A 53 9.22 -11.25 0.92
C ARG A 53 9.21 -12.03 -0.40
N ASP A 54 8.54 -13.18 -0.44
CA ASP A 54 8.37 -13.98 -1.67
C ASP A 54 7.39 -13.34 -2.67
N SER A 55 6.55 -12.40 -2.21
CA SER A 55 5.55 -11.70 -3.05
C SER A 55 6.09 -10.44 -3.74
N ILE A 56 7.27 -9.96 -3.33
CA ILE A 56 7.95 -8.84 -3.98
C ILE A 56 8.65 -9.38 -5.22
N PRO A 57 8.31 -8.93 -6.45
CA PRO A 57 9.01 -9.37 -7.65
C PRO A 57 10.48 -8.97 -7.54
N LYS A 58 11.38 -9.94 -7.30
CA LYS A 58 12.81 -9.72 -7.52
C LYS A 58 12.99 -9.52 -9.01
N LYS A 59 13.31 -8.29 -9.44
CA LYS A 59 13.89 -8.09 -10.77
C LYS A 59 15.17 -8.93 -10.81
N ILE A 60 15.28 -9.78 -11.84
CA ILE A 60 16.39 -10.69 -12.19
C ILE A 60 16.11 -12.17 -11.85
N GLY A 61 15.96 -12.98 -12.91
CA GLY A 61 16.39 -14.38 -12.92
C GLY A 61 15.31 -15.46 -12.90
N ILE A 62 14.80 -15.79 -14.10
CA ILE A 62 14.59 -17.14 -14.67
C ILE A 62 13.81 -18.20 -13.84
N GLN A 63 12.84 -18.81 -14.55
CA GLN A 63 12.19 -20.11 -14.27
C GLN A 63 13.02 -21.06 -13.39
N VAL A 64 12.46 -21.55 -12.28
CA VAL A 64 12.01 -22.95 -12.07
C VAL A 64 11.37 -23.00 -10.68
N GLN A 65 10.03 -22.99 -10.59
CA GLN A 65 9.30 -23.49 -9.42
C GLN A 65 7.84 -23.80 -9.80
N LYS A 66 7.65 -24.48 -10.92
CA LYS A 66 6.46 -25.29 -11.16
C LYS A 66 6.89 -26.71 -10.88
N LEU A 67 6.47 -27.27 -9.75
CA LEU A 67 6.50 -28.69 -9.31
C LEU A 67 6.86 -28.73 -7.82
N ALA A 68 5.86 -28.57 -6.95
CA ALA A 68 5.81 -29.02 -5.53
C ALA A 68 4.95 -28.12 -4.61
N ARG A 69 3.80 -27.60 -5.05
CA ARG A 69 2.86 -26.95 -4.12
C ARG A 69 1.41 -27.34 -4.36
N ARG A 70 1.14 -28.65 -4.23
CA ARG A 70 -0.13 -29.12 -3.66
C ARG A 70 -0.06 -28.90 -2.15
N GLN A 71 -0.22 -27.65 -1.71
CA GLN A 71 -0.61 -27.36 -0.33
C GLN A 71 -2.03 -26.81 -0.42
N SER A 72 -2.94 -27.45 0.30
CA SER A 72 -4.31 -27.01 0.52
C SER A 72 -4.41 -25.49 0.58
N THR A 73 -5.31 -24.92 -0.22
CA THR A 73 -5.55 -23.49 -0.42
C THR A 73 -6.11 -22.85 0.85
N THR A 74 -5.30 -22.71 1.90
CA THR A 74 -5.65 -21.89 3.06
C THR A 74 -5.42 -20.43 2.67
N HIS A 75 -6.51 -19.67 2.53
CA HIS A 75 -6.49 -18.24 2.23
C HIS A 75 -5.53 -17.52 3.16
N TYR A 76 -4.65 -16.67 2.62
CA TYR A 76 -3.75 -15.88 3.45
C TYR A 76 -4.57 -14.87 4.27
N SER A 77 -4.70 -15.10 5.56
CA SER A 77 -5.20 -14.14 6.54
C SER A 77 -4.04 -13.35 7.11
N ILE A 78 -4.30 -12.09 7.45
CA ILE A 78 -3.30 -11.19 8.01
C ILE A 78 -3.16 -11.50 9.50
N PRO A 79 -1.98 -11.93 9.98
CA PRO A 79 -1.77 -12.17 11.39
C PRO A 79 -1.81 -10.86 12.17
N SER A 80 -2.41 -10.84 13.37
CA SER A 80 -2.41 -9.68 14.27
C SER A 80 -1.01 -9.17 14.62
N GLN A 81 -0.02 -10.06 14.63
CA GLN A 81 1.39 -9.73 14.81
C GLN A 81 1.97 -8.89 13.66
N LEU A 82 1.50 -9.08 12.42
CA LEU A 82 1.86 -8.22 11.28
C LEU A 82 1.32 -6.80 11.47
N GLY A 83 0.11 -6.69 12.03
CA GLY A 83 -0.48 -5.46 12.55
C GLY A 83 0.45 -4.74 13.52
N THR A 84 0.85 -5.44 14.58
CA THR A 84 1.77 -4.92 15.60
C THR A 84 3.09 -4.42 14.99
N PHE A 85 3.68 -5.19 14.06
CA PHE A 85 4.92 -4.83 13.38
C PHE A 85 4.77 -3.54 12.55
N LEU A 86 3.75 -3.44 11.69
CA LEU A 86 3.58 -2.28 10.83
C LEU A 86 3.18 -1.02 11.60
N ASN A 87 2.32 -1.16 12.61
CA ASN A 87 1.96 -0.07 13.51
C ASN A 87 3.21 0.46 14.24
N THR A 88 4.09 -0.44 14.69
CA THR A 88 5.36 -0.07 15.33
C THR A 88 6.32 0.62 14.36
N MET A 89 6.50 0.09 13.15
CA MET A 89 7.32 0.77 12.13
C MET A 89 6.77 2.14 11.75
N LYS A 90 5.45 2.29 11.64
CA LYS A 90 4.81 3.57 11.36
C LYS A 90 5.05 4.57 12.48
N ARG A 91 4.93 4.14 13.75
CA ARG A 91 5.27 4.96 14.92
C ARG A 91 6.76 5.36 14.95
N ILE A 92 7.66 4.45 14.56
CA ILE A 92 9.09 4.77 14.44
C ILE A 92 9.28 5.87 13.40
N LEU A 93 8.71 5.69 12.21
CA LEU A 93 8.84 6.63 11.10
C LEU A 93 8.26 8.02 11.38
N ASP A 94 7.04 8.08 11.93
CA ASP A 94 6.29 9.35 12.02
C ASP A 94 6.52 10.10 13.34
N VAL A 95 6.94 9.40 14.40
CA VAL A 95 7.03 10.00 15.74
C VAL A 95 8.45 9.91 16.29
N LEU A 96 9.01 8.71 16.38
CA LEU A 96 10.26 8.51 17.13
C LEU A 96 11.46 9.06 16.36
N HIS A 97 11.53 8.77 15.06
CA HIS A 97 12.57 9.28 14.18
C HIS A 97 12.51 10.80 14.05
N CYS A 98 11.32 11.38 13.80
CA CYS A 98 11.15 12.83 13.72
C CYS A 98 11.59 13.54 15.01
N ARG A 99 11.29 13.00 16.19
CA ARG A 99 11.76 13.56 17.46
C ARG A 99 13.28 13.59 17.59
N ILE A 100 13.97 12.56 17.10
CA ILE A 100 15.44 12.50 17.10
C ILE A 100 15.99 13.52 16.10
N GLU A 101 15.43 13.55 14.90
CA GLU A 101 15.80 14.48 13.84
C GLU A 101 15.64 15.94 14.26
N ASP A 102 14.49 16.30 14.87
CA ASP A 102 14.20 17.64 15.36
C ASP A 102 15.17 18.06 16.47
N LYS A 103 15.53 17.14 17.36
CA LYS A 103 16.53 17.42 18.41
C LYS A 103 17.92 17.65 17.83
N LEU A 104 18.37 16.80 16.93
CA LEU A 104 19.66 16.99 16.25
C LEU A 104 19.68 18.30 15.45
N LYS A 105 18.59 18.64 14.74
CA LYS A 105 18.44 19.92 14.04
C LYS A 105 18.51 21.11 14.98
N SER A 106 17.84 21.04 16.14
CA SER A 106 17.89 22.10 17.15
C SER A 106 19.31 22.35 17.64
N TRP A 107 20.08 21.29 17.84
CA TRP A 107 21.48 21.37 18.28
C TRP A 107 22.42 21.91 17.21
N ASN A 108 22.17 21.57 15.95
CA ASN A 108 22.94 22.11 14.84
C ASN A 108 22.75 23.63 14.69
N SER A 109 21.66 24.20 15.20
CA SER A 109 21.45 25.66 15.17
C SER A 109 22.40 26.42 16.11
N TYR A 110 22.99 25.76 17.11
CA TYR A 110 24.03 26.33 17.98
C TYR A 110 25.40 26.45 17.27
N PHE A 111 25.54 25.89 16.07
CA PHE A 111 26.78 25.93 15.31
C PHE A 111 26.95 27.29 14.60
N PRO A 112 28.08 28.00 14.78
CA PRO A 112 28.32 29.26 14.09
C PRO A 112 28.40 29.04 12.58
N VAL A 113 27.72 29.89 11.81
CA VAL A 113 27.52 29.81 10.34
C VAL A 113 28.83 29.86 9.52
N ASN A 114 29.96 30.14 10.19
CA ASN A 114 31.29 30.37 9.62
C ASN A 114 32.18 29.13 9.81
N GLY A 115 32.03 28.17 8.91
CA GLY A 115 32.93 27.01 8.83
C GLY A 115 32.64 26.21 7.58
N ASP A 116 33.71 25.80 6.88
CA ASP A 116 33.72 25.12 5.58
C ASP A 116 33.13 23.67 5.62
N HIS A 117 32.42 23.32 6.69
CA HIS A 117 31.86 21.98 6.97
C HIS A 117 30.36 21.89 6.74
N LYS A 118 29.81 22.81 5.92
CA LYS A 118 28.38 23.12 5.85
C LYS A 118 27.51 22.14 5.03
N SER A 119 28.02 20.98 4.63
CA SER A 119 27.30 20.10 3.68
C SER A 119 26.92 18.70 4.17
N THR A 120 27.45 18.19 5.29
CA THR A 120 27.27 16.77 5.65
C THR A 120 26.25 16.49 6.75
N PHE A 121 25.88 17.50 7.55
CA PHE A 121 24.90 17.34 8.62
C PHE A 121 23.48 17.15 8.06
N GLY A 122 22.79 16.12 8.53
CA GLY A 122 21.44 15.74 8.09
C GLY A 122 21.42 14.66 7.00
N GLU A 123 22.55 14.35 6.36
CA GLU A 123 22.63 13.30 5.34
C GLU A 123 22.29 11.92 5.92
N GLN A 124 22.77 11.62 7.14
CA GLN A 124 22.54 10.32 7.76
C GLN A 124 21.10 10.18 8.22
N MET A 125 20.52 11.22 8.80
CA MET A 125 19.09 11.20 9.16
C MET A 125 18.23 11.04 7.93
N ASN A 126 18.48 11.82 6.88
CA ASN A 126 17.75 11.68 5.61
C ASN A 126 17.87 10.26 5.03
N ALA A 127 19.05 9.64 5.08
CA ALA A 127 19.25 8.26 4.66
C ALA A 127 18.40 7.28 5.48
N VAL A 128 18.26 7.49 6.79
CA VAL A 128 17.36 6.68 7.65
C VAL A 128 15.89 6.94 7.33
N THR A 129 15.49 8.19 7.11
CA THR A 129 14.13 8.55 6.68
C THR A 129 13.75 7.83 5.40
N VAL A 130 14.61 7.87 4.38
CA VAL A 130 14.41 7.20 3.09
C VAL A 130 14.33 5.69 3.28
N LEU A 131 15.21 5.10 4.09
CA LEU A 131 15.20 3.68 4.39
C LEU A 131 13.88 3.23 5.05
N LEU A 132 13.43 3.96 6.08
CA LEU A 132 12.18 3.68 6.79
C LEU A 132 10.97 3.80 5.87
N ARG A 133 10.87 4.89 5.11
CA ARG A 133 9.78 5.10 4.13
C ARG A 133 9.75 4.01 3.07
N THR A 134 10.91 3.64 2.54
CA THR A 134 11.04 2.60 1.52
C THR A 134 10.62 1.25 2.06
N LYS A 135 11.12 0.85 3.24
CA LYS A 135 10.72 -0.40 3.88
C LYS A 135 9.23 -0.44 4.16
N TYR A 136 8.69 0.59 4.80
CA TYR A 136 7.26 0.70 5.10
C TYR A 136 6.40 0.55 3.84
N LYS A 137 6.71 1.31 2.78
CA LYS A 137 6.01 1.22 1.49
C LYS A 137 6.08 -0.18 0.88
N ASN A 138 7.25 -0.83 0.93
CA ASN A 138 7.44 -2.17 0.38
C ASN A 138 6.61 -3.22 1.13
N TYR A 139 6.48 -3.11 2.46
CA TYR A 139 5.64 -4.01 3.24
C TYR A 139 4.15 -3.84 2.94
N ILE A 140 3.66 -2.59 2.85
CA ILE A 140 2.29 -2.30 2.41
C ILE A 140 2.03 -2.90 1.03
N GLN A 141 2.94 -2.69 0.09
CA GLN A 141 2.83 -3.23 -1.26
C GLN A 141 2.80 -4.76 -1.27
N ALA A 142 3.64 -5.42 -0.47
CA ALA A 142 3.69 -6.88 -0.38
C ALA A 142 2.38 -7.45 0.18
N ILE A 143 1.78 -6.81 1.19
CA ILE A 143 0.47 -7.20 1.72
C ILE A 143 -0.59 -7.09 0.63
N VAL A 144 -0.65 -5.96 -0.07
CA VAL A 144 -1.61 -5.74 -1.17
C VAL A 144 -1.46 -6.79 -2.27
N VAL A 145 -0.22 -7.11 -2.67
CA VAL A 145 0.04 -8.16 -3.67
C VAL A 145 -0.44 -9.51 -3.18
N LYS A 146 -0.20 -9.84 -1.90
CA LYS A 146 -0.64 -11.11 -1.32
C LYS A 146 -2.17 -11.20 -1.25
N LEU A 147 -2.85 -10.15 -0.83
CA LEU A 147 -4.32 -10.08 -0.81
C LEU A 147 -4.91 -10.21 -2.21
N ALA A 148 -4.37 -9.48 -3.19
CA ALA A 148 -4.78 -9.62 -4.59
C ALA A 148 -4.53 -11.04 -5.12
N SER A 149 -3.42 -11.69 -4.72
CA SER A 149 -3.15 -13.07 -5.11
C SER A 149 -4.18 -14.05 -4.56
N ASN A 150 -4.71 -13.83 -3.35
CA ASN A 150 -5.82 -14.62 -2.81
C ASN A 150 -7.06 -14.50 -3.72
N MET A 151 -7.41 -13.29 -4.13
CA MET A 151 -8.57 -13.05 -5.01
C MET A 151 -8.40 -13.72 -6.38
N GLN A 152 -7.16 -13.85 -6.88
CA GLN A 152 -6.89 -14.47 -8.17
C GLN A 152 -6.66 -15.99 -8.11
N ALA A 153 -6.54 -16.58 -6.92
CA ALA A 153 -6.19 -17.99 -6.74
C ALA A 153 -7.32 -18.95 -7.17
N ASN A 154 -8.58 -18.57 -6.95
CA ASN A 154 -9.73 -19.38 -7.35
C ASN A 154 -10.34 -18.87 -8.66
N ARG A 155 -10.78 -19.80 -9.52
CA ARG A 155 -11.52 -19.49 -10.75
C ARG A 155 -12.73 -18.60 -10.49
N SER A 156 -13.50 -18.88 -9.45
CA SER A 156 -14.75 -18.19 -9.12
C SER A 156 -14.55 -16.79 -8.53
N THR A 157 -13.34 -16.44 -8.12
CA THR A 157 -13.02 -15.12 -7.52
C THR A 157 -12.11 -14.30 -8.43
N ARG A 158 -11.55 -14.92 -9.47
CA ARG A 158 -10.64 -14.27 -10.40
C ARG A 158 -11.40 -13.27 -11.26
N LEU A 159 -11.27 -11.99 -10.91
CA LEU A 159 -11.94 -10.88 -11.60
C LEU A 159 -11.78 -10.92 -13.13
N GLN A 160 -10.58 -11.20 -13.65
CA GLN A 160 -10.36 -11.31 -15.10
C GLN A 160 -11.26 -12.38 -15.74
N ARG A 161 -11.45 -13.53 -15.09
CA ARG A 161 -12.31 -14.60 -15.61
C ARG A 161 -13.79 -14.24 -15.52
N ILE A 162 -14.19 -13.60 -14.42
CA ILE A 162 -15.58 -13.11 -14.26
C ILE A 162 -15.92 -12.17 -15.43
N LEU A 163 -15.00 -11.28 -15.79
CA LEU A 163 -15.15 -10.39 -16.95
C LEU A 163 -15.14 -11.14 -18.29
N GLU A 164 -14.32 -12.18 -18.45
CA GLU A 164 -14.32 -13.04 -19.65
C GLU A 164 -15.63 -13.81 -19.83
N ASP A 165 -16.22 -14.28 -18.73
CA ASP A 165 -17.45 -15.07 -18.71
C ASP A 165 -18.72 -14.18 -18.80
N THR A 166 -18.56 -12.85 -18.95
CA THR A 166 -19.66 -11.89 -19.09
C THR A 166 -20.15 -11.84 -20.55
N LYS A 167 -21.46 -11.91 -20.75
CA LYS A 167 -22.15 -11.88 -22.06
C LYS A 167 -22.83 -10.53 -22.29
N GLU A 168 -23.23 -10.26 -23.54
CA GLU A 168 -23.88 -8.99 -23.91
C GLU A 168 -25.25 -8.79 -23.25
N ALA A 169 -25.95 -9.90 -23.01
CA ALA A 169 -27.25 -9.89 -22.35
C ALA A 169 -27.15 -9.75 -20.82
N ASP A 170 -25.95 -9.84 -20.24
CA ASP A 170 -25.77 -9.76 -18.80
C ASP A 170 -25.97 -8.30 -18.36
N GLY A 171 -26.99 -8.06 -17.54
CA GLY A 171 -27.23 -6.78 -16.90
C GLY A 171 -26.38 -6.61 -15.63
N GLU A 172 -26.57 -5.50 -14.94
CA GLU A 172 -25.88 -5.23 -13.66
C GLU A 172 -26.14 -6.35 -12.63
N ALA A 173 -27.37 -6.85 -12.54
CA ALA A 173 -27.76 -7.89 -11.59
C ALA A 173 -26.99 -9.20 -11.82
N ASP A 174 -26.83 -9.62 -13.08
CA ASP A 174 -26.09 -10.84 -13.45
C ASP A 174 -24.60 -10.70 -13.12
N ILE A 175 -24.03 -9.52 -13.37
CA ILE A 175 -22.62 -9.24 -13.04
C ILE A 175 -22.42 -9.21 -11.53
N ARG A 176 -23.38 -8.65 -10.79
CA ARG A 176 -23.38 -8.62 -9.33
C ARG A 176 -23.46 -10.03 -8.73
N GLU A 177 -24.28 -10.91 -9.30
CA GLU A 177 -24.32 -12.33 -8.91
C GLU A 177 -22.98 -13.01 -9.19
N LYS A 178 -22.41 -12.85 -10.39
CA LYS A 178 -21.10 -13.42 -10.74
C LYS A 178 -19.96 -12.90 -9.87
N MET A 179 -20.04 -11.66 -9.39
CA MET A 179 -19.06 -11.07 -8.48
C MET A 179 -19.32 -11.36 -7.00
N GLN A 180 -20.42 -12.00 -6.62
CA GLN A 180 -20.81 -12.18 -5.22
C GLN A 180 -19.74 -12.89 -4.38
N ILE A 181 -19.16 -13.98 -4.90
CA ILE A 181 -18.13 -14.75 -4.19
C ILE A 181 -16.85 -13.91 -4.02
N LEU A 182 -16.47 -13.16 -5.05
CA LEU A 182 -15.34 -12.22 -4.96
C LEU A 182 -15.64 -11.11 -3.94
N GLY A 183 -16.85 -10.54 -3.97
CA GLY A 183 -17.26 -9.47 -3.07
C GLY A 183 -17.28 -9.88 -1.60
N ALA A 184 -17.72 -11.11 -1.31
CA ALA A 184 -17.64 -11.69 0.03
C ALA A 184 -16.18 -11.79 0.50
N GLN A 185 -15.29 -12.36 -0.33
CA GLN A 185 -13.87 -12.50 0.02
C GLN A 185 -13.15 -11.16 0.18
N LEU A 186 -13.51 -10.15 -0.63
CA LEU A 186 -13.01 -8.79 -0.47
C LEU A 186 -13.46 -8.20 0.87
N SER A 187 -14.74 -8.34 1.21
CA SER A 187 -15.30 -7.85 2.47
C SER A 187 -14.66 -8.51 3.69
N ASP A 188 -14.42 -9.81 3.65
CA ASP A 188 -13.74 -10.56 4.71
C ASP A 188 -12.28 -10.10 4.86
N SER A 189 -11.59 -9.90 3.74
CA SER A 189 -10.21 -9.40 3.74
C SER A 189 -10.11 -7.97 4.29
N ILE A 190 -11.08 -7.11 3.96
CA ILE A 190 -11.16 -5.74 4.49
C ILE A 190 -11.45 -5.77 6.00
N SER A 191 -12.35 -6.65 6.45
CA SER A 191 -12.64 -6.80 7.88
C SER A 191 -11.39 -7.26 8.66
N ASN A 192 -10.67 -8.25 8.13
CA ASN A 192 -9.42 -8.73 8.71
C ASN A 192 -8.30 -7.67 8.71
N LEU A 193 -8.25 -6.79 7.69
CA LEU A 193 -7.36 -5.64 7.69
C LEU A 193 -7.66 -4.67 8.84
N HIS A 194 -8.95 -4.40 9.08
CA HIS A 194 -9.38 -3.47 10.13
C HIS A 194 -9.03 -3.98 11.53
N GLU A 195 -9.16 -5.29 11.77
CA GLU A 195 -8.79 -5.90 13.05
C GLU A 195 -7.28 -5.84 13.32
N ALA A 196 -6.45 -5.91 12.27
CA ALA A 196 -5.00 -5.96 12.42
C ALA A 196 -4.32 -4.58 12.48
N PHE A 197 -4.84 -3.56 11.81
CA PHE A 197 -4.13 -2.30 11.56
C PHE A 197 -4.81 -1.09 12.19
N THR A 198 -4.04 -0.04 12.50
CA THR A 198 -4.63 1.26 12.85
C THR A 198 -5.37 1.86 11.66
N SER A 199 -6.33 2.76 11.91
CA SER A 199 -7.18 3.38 10.88
C SER A 199 -6.37 3.96 9.71
N GLN A 200 -5.25 4.64 9.98
CA GLN A 200 -4.41 5.21 8.91
C GLN A 200 -3.78 4.14 8.02
N ILE A 201 -3.27 3.05 8.60
CA ILE A 201 -2.64 1.96 7.84
C ILE A 201 -3.70 1.15 7.10
N PHE A 202 -4.83 0.90 7.76
CA PHE A 202 -6.00 0.26 7.18
C PHE A 202 -6.47 0.99 5.91
N VAL A 203 -6.73 2.29 5.98
CA VAL A 203 -7.15 3.10 4.82
C VAL A 203 -6.12 3.02 3.69
N ALA A 204 -4.83 3.15 4.02
CA ALA A 204 -3.77 3.07 3.01
C ALA A 204 -3.73 1.72 2.29
N ILE A 205 -3.88 0.60 3.02
CA ILE A 205 -3.91 -0.74 2.42
C ILE A 205 -5.20 -0.94 1.62
N CYS A 206 -6.36 -0.53 2.13
CA CYS A 206 -7.64 -0.63 1.41
C CYS A 206 -7.60 0.12 0.09
N ARG A 207 -7.12 1.37 0.07
CA ARG A 207 -6.97 2.17 -1.17
C ARG A 207 -6.00 1.52 -2.15
N ALA A 208 -4.86 1.02 -1.67
CA ALA A 208 -3.90 0.33 -2.52
C ALA A 208 -4.42 -1.01 -3.05
N PHE A 209 -5.24 -1.71 -2.25
CA PHE A 209 -5.89 -2.96 -2.66
C PHE A 209 -6.97 -2.70 -3.71
N TRP A 210 -7.78 -1.66 -3.50
CA TRP A 210 -8.76 -1.18 -4.46
C TRP A 210 -8.10 -0.80 -5.79
N ASP A 211 -6.99 -0.05 -5.76
CA ASP A 211 -6.20 0.25 -6.95
C ASP A 211 -5.68 -1.03 -7.62
N LYS A 212 -5.26 -2.03 -6.83
CA LYS A 212 -4.76 -3.28 -7.39
C LYS A 212 -5.84 -4.07 -8.13
N MET A 213 -7.07 -4.06 -7.63
CA MET A 213 -8.23 -4.66 -8.30
C MET A 213 -8.60 -3.85 -9.56
N GLY A 214 -8.58 -2.52 -9.48
CA GLY A 214 -8.77 -1.62 -10.63
C GLY A 214 -7.75 -1.88 -11.76
N GLN A 215 -6.48 -2.07 -11.42
CA GLN A 215 -5.43 -2.44 -12.40
C GLN A 215 -5.72 -3.75 -13.15
N ILE A 216 -6.42 -4.71 -12.54
CA ILE A 216 -6.79 -5.97 -13.20
C ILE A 216 -7.84 -5.69 -14.28
N VAL A 217 -8.83 -4.84 -13.98
CA VAL A 217 -9.84 -4.40 -14.96
C VAL A 217 -9.22 -3.55 -16.05
N LEU A 218 -8.35 -2.60 -15.69
CA LEU A 218 -7.67 -1.72 -16.65
C LEU A 218 -6.87 -2.53 -17.69
N LYS A 219 -6.04 -3.47 -17.23
CA LYS A 219 -5.27 -4.36 -18.13
C LYS A 219 -6.15 -5.21 -19.04
N PHE A 220 -7.31 -5.62 -18.51
CA PHE A 220 -8.28 -6.38 -19.29
C PHE A 220 -8.88 -5.51 -20.41
N LEU A 221 -9.25 -4.26 -20.12
CA LEU A 221 -9.75 -3.30 -21.11
C LEU A 221 -8.69 -2.94 -22.16
N GLU A 222 -7.46 -2.67 -21.74
CA GLU A 222 -6.35 -2.34 -22.65
C GLU A 222 -6.03 -3.46 -23.64
N GLY A 223 -6.19 -4.71 -23.23
CA GLY A 223 -5.92 -5.88 -24.06
C GLY A 223 -7.01 -6.18 -25.10
N ARG A 224 -8.19 -5.55 -25.02
CA ARG A 224 -9.38 -5.96 -25.79
C ARG A 224 -10.20 -4.78 -26.32
N LYS A 225 -9.49 -3.78 -26.84
CA LYS A 225 -10.02 -2.47 -27.27
C LYS A 225 -11.22 -2.49 -28.23
N GLU A 226 -11.53 -3.60 -28.90
CA GLU A 226 -12.58 -3.68 -29.94
C GLU A 226 -13.87 -4.40 -29.49
N ASN A 227 -13.93 -5.00 -28.30
CA ASN A 227 -15.05 -5.88 -27.91
C ASN A 227 -16.08 -5.21 -26.99
N ARG A 228 -17.17 -4.71 -27.61
CA ARG A 228 -18.27 -3.95 -26.99
C ARG A 228 -18.92 -4.61 -25.77
N ILE A 229 -19.09 -5.93 -25.79
CA ILE A 229 -19.72 -6.71 -24.72
C ILE A 229 -18.98 -6.53 -23.38
N TRP A 230 -17.66 -6.46 -23.44
CA TRP A 230 -16.80 -6.41 -22.26
C TRP A 230 -16.69 -5.01 -21.65
N TYR A 231 -17.06 -3.96 -22.39
CA TYR A 231 -17.11 -2.60 -21.86
C TYR A 231 -18.25 -2.44 -20.84
N ASN A 232 -19.45 -2.93 -21.18
CA ASN A 232 -20.59 -2.87 -20.27
C ASN A 232 -20.36 -3.74 -19.02
N GLY A 233 -19.83 -4.96 -19.23
CA GLY A 233 -19.42 -5.86 -18.16
C GLY A 233 -18.41 -5.23 -17.19
N SER A 234 -17.38 -4.60 -17.73
CA SER A 234 -16.33 -3.95 -16.95
C SER A 234 -16.82 -2.68 -16.23
N TYR A 235 -17.76 -1.94 -16.83
CA TYR A 235 -18.36 -0.76 -16.19
C TYR A 235 -19.11 -1.15 -14.90
N HIS A 236 -20.00 -2.13 -14.98
CA HIS A 236 -20.72 -2.62 -13.80
C HIS A 236 -19.78 -3.24 -12.77
N ALA A 237 -18.76 -3.99 -13.21
CA ALA A 237 -17.77 -4.58 -12.31
C ALA A 237 -16.96 -3.52 -11.54
N LEU A 238 -16.59 -2.41 -12.18
CA LEU A 238 -15.94 -1.29 -11.49
C LEU A 238 -16.87 -0.67 -10.45
N GLY A 239 -18.14 -0.43 -10.80
CA GLY A 239 -19.15 0.08 -9.86
C GLY A 239 -19.30 -0.82 -8.63
N ILE A 240 -19.37 -2.14 -8.82
CA ILE A 240 -19.46 -3.10 -7.72
C ILE A 240 -18.22 -3.07 -6.82
N LEU A 241 -17.01 -2.94 -7.39
CA LEU A 241 -15.79 -2.80 -6.59
C LEU A 241 -15.84 -1.52 -5.75
N ASP A 242 -16.22 -0.41 -6.37
CA ASP A 242 -16.30 0.89 -5.71
C ASP A 242 -17.30 0.85 -4.55
N ASP A 243 -18.48 0.25 -4.77
CA ASP A 243 -19.50 0.02 -3.74
C ASP A 243 -18.95 -0.82 -2.58
N ILE A 244 -18.22 -1.91 -2.86
CA ILE A 244 -17.66 -2.77 -1.81
C ILE A 244 -16.64 -2.00 -0.98
N TYR A 245 -15.65 -1.35 -1.60
CA TYR A 245 -14.62 -0.64 -0.85
C TYR A 245 -15.22 0.55 -0.08
N ALA A 246 -16.08 1.34 -0.70
CA ALA A 246 -16.72 2.48 -0.05
C ALA A 246 -17.63 2.03 1.12
N SER A 247 -18.50 1.05 0.90
CA SER A 247 -19.41 0.56 1.95
C SER A 247 -18.65 -0.09 3.11
N GLN A 248 -17.60 -0.87 2.84
CA GLN A 248 -16.80 -1.50 3.88
C GLN A 248 -15.98 -0.50 4.68
N MET A 249 -15.33 0.46 4.02
CA MET A 249 -14.57 1.51 4.69
C MET A 249 -15.49 2.42 5.51
N GLN A 250 -16.64 2.81 4.97
CA GLN A 250 -17.64 3.60 5.69
C GLN A 250 -18.21 2.84 6.89
N ARG A 251 -18.52 1.54 6.74
CA ARG A 251 -19.06 0.70 7.81
C ARG A 251 -18.09 0.53 8.98
N LEU A 252 -16.79 0.35 8.67
CA LEU A 252 -15.78 0.03 9.68
C LEU A 252 -15.21 1.28 10.36
N LEU A 253 -15.06 2.39 9.64
CA LEU A 253 -14.47 3.63 10.17
C LEU A 253 -15.50 4.71 10.54
N GLY A 254 -16.71 4.67 9.95
CA GLY A 254 -17.76 5.65 10.18
C GLY A 254 -17.24 7.08 10.02
N ASN A 255 -17.37 7.87 11.09
CA ASN A 255 -16.99 9.29 11.12
C ASN A 255 -15.47 9.54 11.08
N ALA A 256 -14.64 8.50 11.24
CA ALA A 256 -13.19 8.64 11.13
C ALA A 256 -12.68 8.66 9.69
N LEU A 257 -13.55 8.34 8.71
CA LEU A 257 -13.22 8.33 7.29
C LEU A 257 -13.29 9.75 6.72
N GLN A 258 -12.26 10.15 5.97
CA GLN A 258 -12.28 11.44 5.26
C GLN A 258 -12.81 11.27 3.85
N GLU A 259 -13.41 12.32 3.28
CA GLU A 259 -13.95 12.30 1.92
C GLU A 259 -12.87 11.91 0.88
N LYS A 260 -11.66 12.43 1.04
CA LYS A 260 -10.49 12.08 0.22
C LYS A 260 -10.12 10.60 0.25
N ASP A 261 -10.49 9.88 1.32
CA ASP A 261 -10.19 8.46 1.47
C ASP A 261 -11.11 7.59 0.60
N LEU A 262 -12.25 8.14 0.17
CA LEU A 262 -13.22 7.52 -0.74
C LEU A 262 -13.00 7.89 -2.22
N GLU A 263 -12.08 8.81 -2.53
CA GLU A 263 -11.77 9.15 -3.92
C GLU A 263 -11.24 7.93 -4.68
N PRO A 264 -11.78 7.63 -5.88
CA PRO A 264 -11.40 6.44 -6.63
C PRO A 264 -9.89 6.45 -6.96
N PRO A 265 -9.18 5.33 -6.76
CA PRO A 265 -7.77 5.22 -7.13
C PRO A 265 -7.51 5.45 -8.62
N ARG A 266 -6.25 5.80 -8.93
CA ARG A 266 -5.81 6.18 -10.28
C ARG A 266 -6.20 5.17 -11.36
N SER A 267 -5.98 3.88 -11.11
CA SER A 267 -6.32 2.83 -12.10
C SER A 267 -7.81 2.79 -12.44
N ILE A 268 -8.68 3.15 -11.50
CA ILE A 268 -10.13 3.17 -11.69
C ILE A 268 -10.55 4.39 -12.48
N ILE A 269 -9.94 5.55 -12.20
CA ILE A 269 -10.14 6.77 -12.99
C ILE A 269 -9.72 6.51 -14.45
N GLU A 270 -8.55 5.90 -14.66
CA GLU A 270 -8.05 5.55 -16.00
C GLU A 270 -8.97 4.54 -16.71
N ALA A 271 -9.40 3.49 -16.01
CA ALA A 271 -10.33 2.51 -16.57
C ALA A 271 -11.67 3.15 -16.96
N ARG A 272 -12.23 4.00 -16.10
CA ARG A 272 -13.43 4.78 -16.40
C ARG A 272 -13.24 5.68 -17.63
N SER A 273 -12.09 6.35 -17.76
CA SER A 273 -11.81 7.18 -18.93
C SER A 273 -11.82 6.39 -20.24
N ILE A 274 -11.37 5.13 -20.24
CA ILE A 274 -11.43 4.26 -21.43
C ILE A 274 -12.90 3.94 -21.75
N LEU A 275 -13.70 3.61 -20.74
CA LEU A 275 -15.13 3.33 -20.89
C LEU A 275 -15.94 4.56 -21.36
N SER A 276 -15.60 5.76 -20.87
CA SER A 276 -16.26 7.02 -21.24
C SER A 276 -15.99 7.43 -22.69
N ARG A 277 -14.74 7.30 -23.16
CA ARG A 277 -14.34 7.72 -24.52
C ARG A 277 -15.14 6.99 -25.61
N ASP A 278 -15.47 5.73 -25.39
CA ASP A 278 -16.27 4.95 -26.35
C ASP A 278 -17.76 5.34 -26.30
N THR A 279 -18.24 5.86 -25.15
CA THR A 279 -19.61 6.39 -25.02
C THR A 279 -19.78 7.70 -25.82
N THR A 280 -18.74 8.54 -25.91
CA THR A 280 -18.72 9.73 -26.77
C THR A 280 -18.60 9.39 -28.26
N ASN A 281 -17.77 8.41 -28.64
CA ASN A 281 -17.70 7.91 -30.03
C ASN A 281 -19.04 7.31 -30.49
N ARG A 282 -19.78 6.68 -29.56
CA ARG A 282 -21.14 6.20 -29.79
C ARG A 282 -22.08 7.35 -30.15
N MET A 283 -22.00 8.47 -29.42
CA MET A 283 -22.87 9.63 -29.63
C MET A 283 -22.56 10.32 -30.98
N GLU A 284 -21.28 10.42 -31.35
CA GLU A 284 -20.86 10.94 -32.66
C GLU A 284 -21.30 10.00 -33.80
N SER A 285 -21.12 8.69 -33.68
CA SER A 285 -21.52 7.73 -34.73
C SER A 285 -23.05 7.58 -34.86
N SER A 286 -23.81 7.76 -33.77
CA SER A 286 -25.27 7.75 -33.81
C SER A 286 -25.89 9.05 -34.35
N THR A 287 -25.11 10.14 -34.45
CA THR A 287 -25.59 11.41 -35.00
C THR A 287 -25.54 11.42 -36.53
N TYR A 288 -24.82 10.49 -37.17
CA TYR A 288 -24.75 10.36 -38.64
C TYR A 288 -25.80 9.42 -39.26
N LEU A 289 -26.84 9.01 -38.51
CA LEU A 289 -27.91 8.14 -39.00
C LEU A 289 -29.32 8.71 -38.82
N TYR A 290 -29.47 10.04 -38.97
CA TYR A 290 -30.78 10.64 -39.22
C TYR A 290 -30.70 11.70 -40.34
N PHE A 291 -31.26 11.28 -41.49
CA PHE A 291 -31.57 11.99 -42.74
C PHE A 291 -30.43 12.48 -43.63
#